data_AF-A0A397FTG9-F1
#
_entry.id   AF-A0A397FTG9-F1
#
_cell.length_a   1.000
_cell.length_b   1.000
_cell.length_c   1.000
_cell.angle_alpha   90.00
_cell.angle_beta   90.00
_cell.angle_gamma   90.00
#
_symmetry.space_group_name_H-M   'P 1'
#
loop_
_entity.id
_entity.type
_entity.pdbx_description
1 polymer ?
#
loop_
_entity_poly.entity_id
_entity_poly.type
_entity_poly.pdbx_seq_one_letter_code
_entity_poly.pdbx_strand_id
1 'polypeptide(L)'
;MPRYILDGELDIEHLISARDFLAEALQEAETKLEIAGTIQAFEVCYELTWKTLKKVLFAYGVEASSARETFRLAAQQGWISNPKTWFVYLKKRNITVHEYQEQIMEKVYPVLPQFLKNLNSLIKKLEKL
;
A
#
# COMPACT_ATOMS: atom_id res chain seq x y z
N MET A 1 19.17 -19.24 -4.41
CA MET A 1 17.89 -18.89 -3.78
C MET A 1 17.73 -17.37 -3.78
N PRO A 2 16.55 -16.80 -4.11
CA PRO A 2 16.34 -15.35 -4.08
C PRO A 2 16.56 -14.81 -2.67
N ARG A 3 17.26 -13.67 -2.57
CA ARG A 3 17.79 -13.03 -1.34
C ARG A 3 16.73 -12.49 -0.35
N TYR A 4 15.48 -12.92 -0.46
CA TYR A 4 14.33 -12.28 0.20
C TYR A 4 13.50 -13.25 1.05
N ILE A 5 13.98 -14.47 1.22
CA ILE A 5 13.46 -15.44 2.19
C ILE A 5 14.54 -15.52 3.27
N LEU A 6 14.35 -14.79 4.36
CA LEU A 6 15.10 -15.04 5.59
C LEU A 6 14.38 -16.22 6.26
N ASP A 7 15.02 -17.38 6.31
CA ASP A 7 14.58 -18.57 7.05
C ASP A 7 13.17 -19.12 6.77
N GLY A 8 12.56 -18.76 5.65
CA GLY A 8 11.23 -19.23 5.25
C GLY A 8 10.08 -18.28 5.61
N GLU A 9 10.37 -17.15 6.27
CA GLU A 9 9.36 -16.19 6.71
C GLU A 9 9.26 -14.97 5.78
N LEU A 10 8.04 -14.49 5.59
CA LEU A 10 7.74 -13.30 4.81
C LEU A 10 8.12 -12.03 5.61
N ASP A 11 9.21 -11.38 5.24
CA ASP A 11 9.57 -10.07 5.83
C ASP A 11 8.61 -8.97 5.34
N ILE A 12 7.76 -8.49 6.26
CA ILE A 12 6.87 -7.34 6.09
C ILE A 12 7.18 -6.18 7.05
N GLU A 13 8.32 -6.19 7.74
CA GLU A 13 8.67 -5.20 8.79
C GLU A 13 8.62 -3.77 8.23
N HIS A 14 9.23 -3.57 7.05
CA HIS A 14 9.22 -2.28 6.36
C HIS A 14 7.82 -1.79 6.00
N LEU A 15 6.90 -2.72 5.66
CA LEU A 15 5.51 -2.37 5.35
C LEU A 15 4.74 -1.96 6.61
N ILE A 16 4.99 -2.65 7.73
CA ILE A 16 4.40 -2.32 9.03
C ILE A 16 4.88 -0.95 9.49
N SER A 17 6.19 -0.70 9.45
CA SER A 17 6.78 0.59 9.83
C SER A 17 6.21 1.75 8.99
N ALA A 18 6.11 1.58 7.66
CA ALA A 18 5.50 2.60 6.81
C ALA A 18 4.02 2.82 7.14
N ARG A 19 3.26 1.75 7.40
CA ARG A 19 1.86 1.84 7.83
C ARG A 19 1.73 2.62 9.12
N ASP A 20 2.56 2.33 10.12
CA ASP A 20 2.53 2.98 11.44
C ASP A 20 2.77 4.49 11.28
N PHE A 21 3.78 4.88 10.51
CA PHE A 21 4.04 6.28 10.21
C PHE A 21 2.86 6.96 9.50
N LEU A 22 2.22 6.30 8.52
CA LEU A 22 1.01 6.84 7.88
C LEU A 22 -0.16 6.98 8.87
N ALA A 23 -0.30 6.05 9.82
CA ALA A 23 -1.35 6.10 10.82
C ALA A 23 -1.16 7.27 11.79
N GLU A 24 0.07 7.51 12.24
CA GLU A 24 0.47 8.66 13.06
C GLU A 24 0.24 9.97 12.30
N ALA A 25 0.75 10.09 11.07
CA ALA A 25 0.57 11.29 10.25
C ALA A 25 -0.91 11.63 10.00
N LEU A 26 -1.78 10.63 9.82
CA LEU A 26 -3.23 10.84 9.65
C LEU A 26 -3.93 11.31 10.93
N GLN A 27 -3.37 11.06 12.11
CA GLN A 27 -3.92 11.53 13.38
C GLN A 27 -3.46 12.95 13.71
N GLU A 28 -2.23 13.30 13.34
CA GLU A 28 -1.58 14.55 13.77
C GLU A 28 -1.61 15.67 12.73
N ALA A 29 -1.83 15.38 11.44
CA ALA A 29 -1.72 16.39 10.40
C ALA A 29 -2.84 17.45 10.49
N GLU A 30 -2.45 18.71 10.74
CA GLU A 30 -3.36 19.86 10.81
C GLU A 30 -3.05 20.91 9.72
N THR A 31 -1.78 21.07 9.40
CA THR A 31 -1.29 22.07 8.44
C THR A 31 -1.20 21.50 7.02
N LYS A 32 -1.16 22.40 6.03
CA LYS A 32 -0.92 22.02 4.63
C LYS A 32 0.38 21.24 4.45
N LEU A 33 1.43 21.56 5.19
CA LEU A 33 2.72 20.88 5.10
C LEU A 33 2.66 19.45 5.66
N GLU A 34 1.98 19.26 6.79
CA GLU A 34 1.79 17.92 7.38
C GLU A 34 0.86 17.04 6.52
N ILE A 35 -0.19 17.62 5.94
CA ILE A 35 -1.05 16.94 4.95
C ILE A 35 -0.21 16.49 3.74
N ALA A 36 0.70 17.33 3.24
CA ALA A 36 1.62 16.96 2.18
C ALA A 36 2.52 15.78 2.58
N GLY A 37 3.10 15.84 3.79
CA GLY A 37 3.90 14.75 4.36
C GLY A 37 3.10 13.45 4.50
N THR A 38 1.82 13.55 4.87
CA THR A 38 0.91 12.40 4.98
C THR A 38 0.64 11.75 3.63
N ILE A 39 0.51 12.56 2.56
CA ILE A 39 0.37 12.06 1.19
C ILE A 39 1.66 11.38 0.72
N GLN A 40 2.82 11.92 1.07
CA GLN A 40 4.11 11.26 0.82
C GLN A 40 4.21 9.91 1.54
N ALA A 41 3.77 9.83 2.80
CA ALA A 41 3.71 8.58 3.55
C ALA A 41 2.81 7.54 2.85
N PHE A 42 1.68 7.98 2.28
CA PHE A 42 0.82 7.12 1.47
C PHE A 42 1.53 6.56 0.23
N GLU A 43 2.30 7.37 -0.50
CA GLU A 43 3.03 6.88 -1.68
C GLU A 43 4.00 5.76 -1.32
N VAL A 44 4.76 5.95 -0.24
CA VAL A 44 5.70 4.96 0.30
C VAL A 44 4.95 3.69 0.69
N CYS A 45 3.86 3.82 1.47
CA CYS A 45 3.03 2.69 1.87
C CYS A 45 2.48 1.92 0.67
N TYR A 46 1.93 2.62 -0.31
CA TYR A 46 1.35 2.01 -1.51
C TYR A 46 2.41 1.23 -2.28
N GLU A 47 3.59 1.83 -2.48
CA GLU A 47 4.71 1.22 -3.21
C GLU A 47 5.23 -0.05 -2.52
N LEU A 48 5.42 0.01 -1.20
CA LEU A 48 5.79 -1.16 -0.41
C LEU A 48 4.70 -2.24 -0.47
N THR A 49 3.42 -1.86 -0.36
CA THR A 49 2.30 -2.82 -0.35
C THR A 49 2.29 -3.70 -1.60
N TRP A 50 2.31 -3.10 -2.80
CA TRP A 50 2.22 -3.89 -4.03
C TRP A 50 3.52 -4.67 -4.30
N LYS A 51 4.69 -4.15 -3.87
CA LYS A 51 5.96 -4.89 -3.97
C LYS A 51 5.99 -6.10 -3.02
N THR A 52 5.52 -5.95 -1.80
CA THR A 52 5.37 -7.05 -0.83
C THR A 52 4.43 -8.10 -1.40
N LEU A 53 3.22 -7.73 -1.83
CA LEU A 53 2.29 -8.68 -2.44
C LEU A 53 2.87 -9.38 -3.67
N LYS A 54 3.61 -8.67 -4.53
CA LYS A 54 4.27 -9.28 -5.70
C LYS A 54 5.28 -10.35 -5.26
N LYS A 55 6.04 -10.11 -4.21
CA LYS A 55 6.96 -11.11 -3.63
C LYS A 55 6.22 -12.30 -3.06
N VAL A 56 5.13 -12.07 -2.32
CA VAL A 56 4.28 -13.15 -1.79
C VAL A 56 3.73 -14.00 -2.93
N LEU A 57 3.13 -13.40 -3.96
CA LEU A 57 2.63 -14.12 -5.12
C LEU A 57 3.73 -14.97 -5.77
N PHE A 58 4.93 -14.41 -5.93
CA PHE A 58 6.07 -15.11 -6.50
C PHE A 58 6.49 -16.33 -5.67
N ALA A 59 6.48 -16.23 -4.34
CA ALA A 59 6.75 -17.36 -3.43
C ALA A 59 5.72 -18.50 -3.59
N TYR A 60 4.48 -18.17 -3.98
CA TYR A 60 3.42 -19.12 -4.29
C TYR A 60 3.40 -19.55 -5.78
N GLY A 61 4.45 -19.25 -6.55
CA GLY A 61 4.58 -19.63 -7.96
C GLY A 61 3.74 -18.80 -8.94
N VAL A 62 3.25 -17.63 -8.50
CA VAL A 62 2.43 -16.73 -9.32
C VAL A 62 3.23 -15.46 -9.65
N GLU A 63 3.47 -15.22 -10.94
CA GLU A 63 4.14 -13.99 -11.38
C GLU A 63 3.15 -12.85 -11.66
N ALA A 64 3.49 -11.65 -11.18
CA ALA A 64 2.73 -10.43 -11.43
C ALA A 64 3.63 -9.36 -12.07
N SER A 65 3.18 -8.76 -13.18
CA SER A 65 3.97 -7.79 -13.96
C SER A 65 3.81 -6.35 -13.47
N SER A 66 2.69 -6.02 -12.82
CA SER A 66 2.34 -4.63 -12.44
C SER A 66 1.55 -4.58 -11.13
N ALA A 67 1.50 -3.41 -10.49
CA ALA A 67 0.69 -3.21 -9.27
C ALA A 67 -0.79 -3.59 -9.48
N ARG A 68 -1.37 -3.22 -10.63
CA ARG A 68 -2.76 -3.57 -10.98
C ARG A 68 -2.94 -5.08 -11.05
N GLU A 69 -2.01 -5.78 -11.69
CA GLU A 69 -2.05 -7.24 -11.76
C GLU A 69 -1.84 -7.89 -10.39
N THR A 70 -0.87 -7.41 -9.61
CA THR A 70 -0.62 -7.87 -8.25
C THR A 70 -1.87 -7.84 -7.39
N PHE A 71 -2.60 -6.71 -7.35
CA PHE A 71 -3.82 -6.61 -6.55
C PHE A 71 -4.95 -7.52 -7.06
N ARG A 72 -5.05 -7.72 -8.38
CA ARG A 72 -6.01 -8.66 -8.97
C ARG A 72 -5.72 -10.10 -8.52
N LEU A 73 -4.46 -10.53 -8.61
CA LEU A 73 -4.04 -11.88 -8.24
C LEU A 73 -4.13 -12.10 -6.72
N ALA A 74 -3.72 -11.12 -5.91
CA ALA A 74 -3.88 -11.17 -4.46
C ALA A 74 -5.35 -11.30 -4.02
N ALA A 75 -6.29 -10.73 -4.80
CA ALA A 75 -7.72 -10.94 -4.56
C ALA A 75 -8.18 -12.37 -4.91
N GLN A 76 -7.63 -12.97 -5.98
CA GLN A 76 -7.90 -14.37 -6.31
C GLN A 76 -7.39 -15.34 -5.23
N GLN A 77 -6.29 -15.00 -4.57
CA GLN A 77 -5.77 -15.73 -3.40
C GLN A 77 -6.56 -15.48 -2.10
N GLY A 78 -7.59 -14.63 -2.13
CA GLY A 78 -8.40 -14.30 -0.95
C GLY A 78 -7.72 -13.34 0.05
N TRP A 79 -6.51 -12.86 -0.23
CA TRP A 79 -5.82 -11.89 0.63
C TRP A 79 -6.49 -10.51 0.60
N ILE A 80 -7.07 -10.13 -0.54
CA ILE A 80 -7.80 -8.87 -0.70
C ILE A 80 -9.25 -9.16 -1.09
N SER A 81 -10.21 -8.53 -0.40
CA SER A 81 -11.63 -8.76 -0.69
C SER A 81 -12.11 -8.11 -1.99
N ASN A 82 -11.60 -6.92 -2.34
CA ASN A 82 -11.98 -6.21 -3.56
C ASN A 82 -10.77 -5.49 -4.20
N PRO A 83 -10.27 -5.97 -5.36
CA PRO A 83 -9.13 -5.36 -6.03
C PRO A 83 -9.45 -3.98 -6.62
N LYS A 84 -10.73 -3.68 -6.91
CA LYS A 84 -11.13 -2.38 -7.48
C LYS A 84 -10.80 -1.22 -6.55
N THR A 85 -10.89 -1.42 -5.23
CA THR A 85 -10.53 -0.39 -4.25
C THR A 85 -9.04 -0.04 -4.32
N TRP A 86 -8.18 -1.03 -4.54
CA TRP A 86 -6.75 -0.81 -4.73
C TRP A 86 -6.42 -0.13 -6.07
N PHE A 87 -7.24 -0.33 -7.10
CA PHE A 87 -7.12 0.41 -8.35
C PHE A 87 -7.48 1.89 -8.19
N VAL A 88 -8.38 2.22 -7.26
CA VAL A 88 -8.63 3.63 -6.90
C VAL A 88 -7.37 4.22 -6.28
N TYR A 89 -6.72 3.53 -5.34
CA TYR A 89 -5.47 4.00 -4.74
C TYR A 89 -4.35 4.16 -5.78
N LEU A 90 -4.23 3.24 -6.75
CA LEU A 90 -3.31 3.40 -7.87
C LEU A 90 -3.57 4.71 -8.63
N LYS A 91 -4.83 5.03 -8.92
CA LYS A 91 -5.18 6.29 -9.59
C LYS A 91 -4.82 7.51 -8.73
N LYS A 92 -5.01 7.44 -7.42
CA LYS A 92 -4.65 8.51 -6.48
C LYS A 92 -3.14 8.69 -6.38
N ARG A 93 -2.36 7.61 -6.33
CA ARG A 93 -0.90 7.64 -6.40
C ARG A 93 -0.39 8.20 -7.73
N ASN A 94 -1.09 7.96 -8.84
CA ASN A 94 -0.68 8.57 -10.12
C ASN A 94 -0.98 10.08 -10.16
N ILE A 95 -1.96 10.57 -9.40
CA ILE A 95 -2.24 12.01 -9.29
C ILE A 95 -1.09 12.75 -8.61
N THR A 96 -0.46 12.15 -7.59
CA THR A 96 0.56 12.83 -6.79
C THR A 96 1.81 13.24 -7.59
N VAL A 97 2.06 12.61 -8.74
CA VAL A 97 3.22 12.89 -9.60
C VAL A 97 2.90 13.78 -10.81
N HIS A 98 1.63 14.09 -11.06
CA HIS A 98 1.19 14.76 -12.30
C HIS A 98 0.40 16.04 -12.07
N GLU A 99 -0.05 16.30 -10.84
CA GLU A 99 -0.96 17.41 -10.53
C GLU A 99 -0.30 18.43 -9.60
N TYR A 100 -0.92 19.61 -9.47
CA TYR A 100 -0.44 20.64 -8.54
C TYR A 100 -0.83 20.32 -7.10
N GLN A 101 -0.07 20.85 -6.14
CA GLN A 101 -0.16 20.51 -4.72
C GLN A 101 -1.59 20.60 -4.14
N GLU A 102 -2.35 21.65 -4.45
CA GLU A 102 -3.71 21.81 -3.92
C GLU A 102 -4.67 20.72 -4.42
N GLN A 103 -4.55 20.36 -5.70
CA GLN A 103 -5.35 19.30 -6.33
C GLN A 103 -4.97 17.92 -5.79
N ILE A 104 -3.69 17.72 -5.48
CA ILE A 104 -3.21 16.50 -4.82
C ILE A 104 -3.86 16.37 -3.45
N MET A 105 -3.82 17.41 -2.61
CA MET A 105 -4.44 17.39 -1.28
C MET A 105 -5.94 17.09 -1.36
N GLU A 106 -6.68 17.81 -2.22
CA GLU A 106 -8.12 17.64 -2.39
C GLU A 106 -8.49 16.23 -2.87
N LYS A 107 -7.73 15.66 -3.81
CA LYS A 107 -8.06 14.38 -4.44
C LYS A 107 -7.55 13.19 -3.65
N VAL A 108 -6.41 13.28 -2.97
CA VAL A 108 -5.68 12.14 -2.39
C VAL A 108 -5.91 12.00 -0.89
N TYR A 109 -5.79 13.09 -0.13
CA TYR A 109 -5.90 13.03 1.33
C TYR A 109 -7.21 12.37 1.83
N PRO A 110 -8.39 12.65 1.23
CA PRO A 110 -9.65 12.05 1.68
C PRO A 110 -9.74 10.52 1.55
N VAL A 111 -8.91 9.88 0.71
CA VAL A 111 -8.94 8.42 0.54
C VAL A 111 -8.04 7.68 1.52
N LEU A 112 -7.15 8.39 2.21
CA LEU A 112 -6.11 7.78 3.05
C LEU A 112 -6.64 7.01 4.26
N PRO A 113 -7.70 7.44 4.97
CA PRO A 113 -8.27 6.64 6.07
C PRO A 113 -8.78 5.27 5.61
N GLN A 114 -9.43 5.21 4.44
CA GLN A 114 -9.92 3.96 3.87
C GLN A 114 -8.77 3.09 3.30
N PHE A 115 -7.71 3.72 2.78
CA PHE A 115 -6.48 3.03 2.43
C PHE A 115 -5.85 2.37 3.65
N LEU A 116 -5.66 3.10 4.75
CA LEU A 116 -5.10 2.59 5.99
C LEU A 116 -5.90 1.41 6.54
N LYS A 117 -7.23 1.50 6.55
CA LYS A 117 -8.11 0.39 6.97
C LYS A 117 -7.92 -0.88 6.12
N ASN A 118 -7.80 -0.72 4.80
CA ASN A 118 -7.57 -1.85 3.89
C ASN A 118 -6.16 -2.43 4.06
N LEU A 119 -5.15 -1.58 4.25
CA LEU A 119 -3.78 -1.99 4.50
C LEU A 119 -3.67 -2.78 5.81
N ASN A 120 -4.31 -2.32 6.89
CA ASN A 120 -4.38 -3.05 8.16
C ASN A 120 -5.00 -4.44 8.00
N SER A 121 -6.07 -4.54 7.19
CA SER A 121 -6.73 -5.82 6.94
C SER A 121 -5.85 -6.77 6.12
N LEU A 122 -5.06 -6.22 5.19
CA LEU A 122 -4.11 -6.98 4.40
C LEU A 122 -2.93 -7.47 5.27
N ILE A 123 -2.30 -6.59 6.05
CA ILE A 123 -1.18 -6.94 6.95
C ILE A 123 -1.58 -8.10 7.87
N LYS A 124 -2.75 -8.02 8.52
CA LYS A 124 -3.30 -9.09 9.37
C LYS A 124 -3.48 -10.44 8.66
N LYS A 125 -3.63 -10.45 7.35
CA LYS A 125 -3.71 -11.68 6.56
C LYS A 125 -2.31 -12.18 6.18
N LEU A 126 -1.39 -11.28 5.86
CA LEU A 126 -0.01 -11.61 5.55
C LEU A 126 0.75 -12.16 6.76
N GLU A 127 0.49 -11.65 7.96
CA GLU A 127 1.03 -12.17 9.24
C GLU A 127 0.62 -13.62 9.55
N LYS A 128 -0.36 -14.17 8.82
CA LYS A 128 -0.89 -15.53 9.00
C LYS A 128 -0.48 -16.49 7.87
N LEU A 129 0.27 -16.00 6.89
CA LEU A 129 0.80 -16.82 5.79
C LEU A 129 2.11 -17.48 6.22
#